data_AF-A0A662I404-F1
#
_entry.id   AF-A0A662I404-F1
#
_cell.length_a   1.000
_cell.length_b   1.000
_cell.length_c   1.000
_cell.angle_alpha   90.00
_cell.angle_beta   90.00
_cell.angle_gamma   90.00
#
_symmetry.space_group_name_H-M   'P 1'
#
loop_
_entity.id
_entity.type
_entity.pdbx_description
1 polymer ?
#
loop_
_entity_poly.entity_id
_entity_poly.type
_entity_poly.pdbx_seq_one_letter_code
_entity_poly.pdbx_strand_id
1 'polypeptide(L)'
;MSLEEEKELKKVEELAEEIKKMKSRLETREKHHFYVQRKLEKELEKYFSELFSEIKKYAPIICEKIEKISGVKVNDEKAFMIIKEYFDSSIHVIIHEIAHSVLNEILGEKDPEKRLALSEILARFLERVVSSELMKEKPSRLITVESLEKQFEELQGYSVFRKTNFTVNDYKKLFEMFTAYLAEGKLKENMGKIEKEILSVLKL
;
A
#
# COMPACT_ATOMS: atom_id res chain seq x y z
N MET A 1 45.13 14.75 33.25
CA MET A 1 43.85 14.14 32.83
C MET A 1 43.62 12.94 33.72
N SER A 2 42.45 12.84 34.35
CA SER A 2 42.10 11.70 35.19
C SER A 2 41.80 10.46 34.32
N LEU A 3 41.94 9.26 34.89
CA LEU A 3 41.53 8.00 34.26
C LEU A 3 40.05 7.99 33.84
N GLU A 4 39.24 8.85 34.46
CA GLU A 4 37.81 9.01 34.21
C GLU A 4 37.57 9.94 33.00
N GLU A 5 38.32 11.05 32.93
CA GLU A 5 38.34 11.95 31.77
C GLU A 5 38.82 11.25 30.50
N GLU A 6 39.82 10.35 30.61
CA GLU A 6 40.36 9.60 29.47
C GLU A 6 39.36 8.55 28.94
N LYS A 7 38.56 7.96 29.82
CA LYS A 7 37.45 7.06 29.43
C LYS A 7 36.30 7.82 28.79
N GLU A 8 35.94 8.99 29.31
CA GLU A 8 34.90 9.82 28.71
C GLU A 8 35.30 10.32 27.34
N LEU A 9 36.55 10.77 27.17
CA LEU A 9 37.07 11.23 25.89
C LEU A 9 36.98 10.13 24.82
N LYS A 10 37.41 8.91 25.17
CA LYS A 10 37.35 7.75 24.27
C LYS A 10 35.92 7.38 23.87
N LYS A 11 34.97 7.51 24.80
CA LYS A 11 33.54 7.27 24.54
C LYS A 11 32.95 8.34 23.61
N VAL A 12 33.36 9.60 23.74
CA VAL A 12 32.96 10.69 22.84
C VAL A 12 33.51 10.46 21.43
N GLU A 13 34.76 10.02 21.29
CA GLU A 13 35.36 9.68 20.00
C GLU A 13 34.65 8.51 19.31
N GLU A 14 34.29 7.45 20.06
CA GLU A 14 33.51 6.32 19.55
C GLU A 14 32.12 6.75 19.04
N LEU A 15 31.41 7.58 19.81
CA LEU A 15 30.11 8.12 19.43
C LEU A 15 30.20 9.03 18.19
N ALA A 16 31.25 9.85 18.08
CA ALA A 16 31.45 10.72 16.93
C ALA A 16 31.66 9.92 15.63
N GLU A 17 32.43 8.83 15.70
CA GLU A 17 32.66 7.94 14.56
C GLU A 17 31.39 7.15 14.19
N GLU A 18 30.58 6.77 15.17
CA GLU A 18 29.28 6.14 14.93
C GLU A 18 28.29 7.10 14.24
N ILE A 19 28.22 8.36 14.69
CA ILE A 19 27.41 9.41 14.05
C ILE A 19 27.84 9.64 12.60
N LYS A 20 29.15 9.67 12.34
CA LYS A 20 29.70 9.83 10.99
C LYS A 20 29.29 8.66 10.08
N LYS A 21 29.37 7.43 10.57
CA LYS A 21 28.90 6.22 9.84
C LYS A 21 27.40 6.27 9.59
N MET A 22 26.59 6.70 10.57
CA MET A 22 25.14 6.84 10.41
C MET A 22 24.77 7.86 9.33
N LYS A 23 25.41 9.04 9.32
CA LYS A 23 25.21 10.07 8.28
C LYS A 23 25.54 9.55 6.88
N SER A 24 26.68 8.88 6.72
CA SER A 24 27.06 8.29 5.43
C SER A 24 26.06 7.23 4.93
N ARG A 25 25.52 6.39 5.84
CA ARG A 25 24.48 5.40 5.51
C ARG A 25 23.16 6.06 5.11
N LEU A 26 22.77 7.15 5.78
CA LEU A 26 21.57 7.93 5.44
C LEU A 26 21.69 8.52 4.03
N GLU A 27 22.79 9.21 3.73
CA GLU A 27 23.03 9.78 2.39
C GLU A 27 23.01 8.71 1.28
N THR A 28 23.56 7.53 1.55
CA THR A 28 23.54 6.41 0.59
C THR A 28 22.11 5.89 0.37
N ARG A 29 21.31 5.78 1.43
CA ARG A 29 19.90 5.38 1.34
C ARG A 29 19.07 6.40 0.59
N GLU A 30 19.27 7.70 0.83
CA GLU A 30 18.58 8.78 0.12
C GLU A 30 18.89 8.75 -1.38
N LYS A 31 20.17 8.59 -1.75
CA LYS A 31 20.58 8.46 -3.16
C LYS A 31 19.97 7.23 -3.83
N HIS A 32 19.93 6.09 -3.14
CA HIS A 32 19.29 4.88 -3.66
C HIS A 32 17.78 5.07 -3.83
N HIS A 33 17.11 5.69 -2.85
CA HIS A 33 15.69 5.98 -2.91
C HIS A 33 15.35 6.87 -4.11
N PHE A 34 16.12 7.94 -4.32
CA PHE A 34 15.96 8.84 -5.46
C PHE A 34 16.19 8.12 -6.81
N TYR A 35 17.19 7.24 -6.89
CA TYR A 35 17.44 6.45 -8.09
C TYR A 35 16.29 5.50 -8.42
N VAL A 36 15.77 4.78 -7.42
CA VAL A 36 14.63 3.86 -7.58
C VAL A 36 13.39 4.63 -8.05
N GLN A 37 13.08 5.78 -7.42
CA GLN A 37 11.95 6.63 -7.82
C GLN A 37 12.06 7.08 -9.28
N ARG A 38 13.23 7.62 -9.69
CA ARG A 38 13.42 8.09 -11.07
C ARG A 38 13.42 6.98 -12.11
N LYS A 39 13.94 5.79 -11.77
CA LYS A 39 13.88 4.64 -12.67
C LYS A 39 12.42 4.19 -12.84
N LEU A 40 11.69 4.06 -11.74
CA LEU A 40 10.28 3.67 -11.75
C LEU A 40 9.43 4.66 -12.56
N GLU A 41 9.63 5.96 -12.35
CA GLU A 41 8.94 7.02 -13.09
C GLU A 41 9.10 6.85 -14.61
N LYS A 42 10.33 6.65 -15.10
CA LYS A 42 10.61 6.48 -16.53
C LYS A 42 10.03 5.19 -17.11
N GLU A 43 10.15 4.08 -16.37
CA GLU A 43 9.60 2.80 -16.83
C GLU A 43 8.07 2.85 -16.87
N LEU A 44 7.42 3.49 -15.88
CA LEU A 44 5.98 3.71 -15.87
C LEU A 44 5.54 4.65 -17.00
N GLU A 45 6.25 5.75 -17.24
CA GLU A 45 5.93 6.69 -18.32
C GLU A 45 5.94 5.99 -19.68
N LYS A 46 6.97 5.19 -19.95
CA LYS A 46 7.06 4.40 -21.17
C LYS A 46 5.91 3.39 -21.26
N TYR A 47 5.69 2.61 -20.20
CA TYR A 47 4.66 1.58 -20.17
C TYR A 47 3.25 2.16 -20.37
N PHE A 48 2.91 3.23 -19.66
CA PHE A 48 1.61 3.88 -19.79
C PHE A 48 1.42 4.51 -21.17
N SER A 49 2.46 5.10 -21.76
CA SER A 49 2.38 5.64 -23.13
C SER A 49 2.05 4.55 -24.15
N GLU A 50 2.71 3.39 -24.06
CA GLU A 50 2.43 2.22 -24.90
C GLU A 50 1.01 1.68 -24.65
N LEU A 51 0.62 1.53 -23.37
CA LEU A 51 -0.70 1.05 -22.98
C LEU A 51 -1.84 1.95 -23.48
N PHE A 52 -1.72 3.27 -23.31
CA PHE A 52 -2.72 4.22 -23.78
C PHE A 52 -2.85 4.21 -25.30
N SER A 53 -1.75 4.02 -26.02
CA SER A 53 -1.76 3.86 -27.49
C SER A 53 -2.56 2.62 -27.90
N GLU A 54 -2.32 1.47 -27.26
CA GLU A 54 -3.05 0.23 -27.56
C GLU A 54 -4.53 0.32 -27.18
N ILE A 55 -4.87 0.92 -26.03
CA ILE A 55 -6.27 1.12 -25.61
C ILE A 55 -7.00 2.03 -26.59
N LYS A 56 -6.40 3.15 -27.00
CA LYS A 56 -6.98 4.06 -28.00
C LYS A 56 -7.22 3.36 -29.34
N LYS A 57 -6.31 2.47 -29.73
CA LYS A 57 -6.42 1.68 -30.97
C LYS A 57 -7.53 0.63 -30.90
N TYR A 58 -7.64 -0.11 -29.80
CA TYR A 58 -8.55 -1.25 -29.71
C TYR A 58 -9.92 -0.94 -29.11
N ALA A 59 -10.09 0.10 -28.30
CA ALA A 59 -11.39 0.40 -27.68
C ALA A 59 -12.53 0.57 -28.70
N PRO A 60 -12.36 1.31 -29.83
CA PRO A 60 -13.40 1.40 -30.86
C PRO A 60 -13.68 0.04 -31.52
N ILE A 61 -12.63 -0.75 -31.76
CA ILE A 61 -12.73 -2.09 -32.38
C ILE A 61 -13.50 -3.05 -31.46
N ILE A 62 -13.26 -2.97 -30.16
CA ILE A 62 -13.97 -3.75 -29.15
C ILE A 62 -15.45 -3.36 -29.13
N CYS A 63 -15.76 -2.06 -29.14
CA CYS A 63 -17.14 -1.58 -29.19
C CYS A 63 -17.86 -2.11 -30.43
N GLU A 64 -17.27 -1.97 -31.63
CA GLU A 64 -17.84 -2.49 -32.88
C GLU A 64 -18.09 -4.01 -32.82
N LYS A 65 -17.17 -4.77 -32.22
CA LYS A 65 -17.34 -6.22 -32.05
C LYS A 65 -18.49 -6.55 -31.09
N ILE A 66 -18.61 -5.84 -29.97
CA ILE A 66 -19.71 -6.02 -29.01
C ILE A 66 -21.04 -5.69 -29.68
N GLU A 67 -21.13 -4.61 -30.47
CA GLU A 67 -22.34 -4.24 -31.21
C GLU A 67 -22.76 -5.35 -32.18
N LYS A 68 -21.81 -5.90 -32.96
CA LYS A 68 -22.07 -6.99 -33.90
C LYS A 68 -22.56 -8.26 -33.22
N ILE A 69 -22.03 -8.59 -32.05
CA ILE A 69 -22.39 -9.81 -31.31
C ILE A 69 -23.74 -9.64 -30.61
N SER A 70 -23.96 -8.49 -29.97
CA SER A 70 -25.15 -8.25 -29.15
C SER A 70 -26.36 -7.76 -29.95
N GLY A 71 -26.14 -7.20 -31.15
CA GLY A 71 -27.16 -6.47 -31.91
C GLY A 71 -27.55 -5.12 -31.28
N VAL A 72 -26.86 -4.69 -30.23
CA VAL A 72 -27.15 -3.45 -29.48
C VAL A 72 -26.05 -2.43 -29.74
N LYS A 73 -26.43 -1.22 -30.13
CA LYS A 73 -25.48 -0.11 -30.31
C LYS A 73 -24.87 0.31 -28.97
N VAL A 74 -23.55 0.41 -28.92
CA VAL A 74 -22.81 0.91 -27.77
C VAL A 74 -23.02 2.41 -27.68
N ASN A 75 -23.38 2.87 -26.48
CA ASN A 75 -23.40 4.30 -26.18
C ASN A 75 -21.96 4.75 -25.89
N ASP A 76 -21.45 5.67 -26.69
CA ASP A 76 -20.09 6.19 -26.66
C ASP A 76 -19.76 6.92 -25.35
N GLU A 77 -20.67 7.74 -24.84
CA GLU A 77 -20.50 8.42 -23.54
C GLU A 77 -20.36 7.41 -22.39
N LYS A 78 -21.22 6.38 -22.36
CA LYS A 78 -21.16 5.30 -21.36
C LYS A 78 -19.89 4.48 -21.50
N ALA A 79 -19.48 4.13 -22.72
CA ALA A 79 -18.25 3.39 -22.96
C ALA A 79 -17.03 4.18 -22.48
N PHE A 80 -16.98 5.49 -22.78
CA PHE A 80 -15.94 6.38 -22.27
C PHE A 80 -15.94 6.46 -20.75
N MET A 81 -17.11 6.59 -20.13
CA MET A 81 -17.24 6.65 -18.67
C MET A 81 -16.72 5.38 -17.99
N ILE A 82 -17.04 4.19 -18.52
CA ILE A 82 -16.54 2.91 -18.00
C ILE A 82 -15.00 2.86 -18.07
N ILE A 83 -14.42 3.25 -19.22
CA ILE A 83 -12.96 3.28 -19.40
C ILE A 83 -12.34 4.29 -18.42
N LYS A 84 -12.94 5.48 -18.29
CA LYS A 84 -12.47 6.52 -17.39
C LYS A 84 -12.50 6.08 -15.93
N GLU A 85 -13.56 5.45 -15.46
CA GLU A 85 -13.70 4.95 -14.08
C GLU A 85 -12.63 3.90 -13.74
N TYR A 86 -12.29 3.04 -14.70
CA TYR A 86 -11.19 2.08 -14.56
C TYR A 86 -9.85 2.79 -14.31
N PHE A 87 -9.55 3.84 -15.09
CA PHE A 87 -8.31 4.61 -14.91
C PHE A 87 -8.32 5.48 -13.66
N ASP A 88 -9.47 6.07 -13.32
CA ASP A 88 -9.59 6.91 -12.12
C ASP A 88 -9.32 6.10 -10.83
N SER A 89 -9.54 4.78 -10.87
CA SER A 89 -9.27 3.86 -9.75
C SER A 89 -7.82 3.35 -9.69
N SER A 90 -7.00 3.62 -10.72
CA SER A 90 -5.68 2.99 -10.88
C SER A 90 -4.70 3.35 -9.76
N ILE A 91 -4.74 4.58 -9.23
CA ILE A 91 -3.84 4.99 -8.14
C ILE A 91 -4.14 4.22 -6.86
N HIS A 92 -5.41 4.05 -6.52
CA HIS A 92 -5.85 3.27 -5.37
C HIS A 92 -5.36 1.81 -5.49
N VAL A 93 -5.56 1.18 -6.65
CA VAL A 93 -5.07 -0.19 -6.92
C VAL A 93 -3.55 -0.27 -6.81
N ILE A 94 -2.80 0.69 -7.38
CA ILE A 94 -1.34 0.70 -7.30
C ILE A 94 -0.85 0.76 -5.85
N ILE A 95 -1.46 1.63 -5.02
CA ILE A 95 -1.11 1.73 -3.60
C ILE A 95 -1.37 0.39 -2.89
N HIS A 96 -2.53 -0.22 -3.16
CA HIS A 96 -2.92 -1.50 -2.57
C HIS A 96 -1.94 -2.63 -2.92
N GLU A 97 -1.60 -2.79 -4.20
CA GLU A 97 -0.68 -3.83 -4.66
C GLU A 97 0.76 -3.63 -4.16
N ILE A 98 1.22 -2.37 -4.11
CA ILE A 98 2.52 -2.05 -3.49
C ILE A 98 2.50 -2.41 -2.00
N ALA A 99 1.41 -2.12 -1.29
CA ALA A 99 1.26 -2.50 0.11
C ALA A 99 1.34 -4.02 0.29
N HIS A 100 0.66 -4.80 -0.56
CA HIS A 100 0.79 -6.25 -0.57
C HIS A 100 2.22 -6.73 -0.81
N SER A 101 2.93 -6.14 -1.78
CA SER A 101 4.33 -6.50 -2.06
C SER A 101 5.21 -6.32 -0.82
N VAL A 102 5.06 -5.21 -0.09
CA VAL A 102 5.81 -4.94 1.13
C VAL A 102 5.41 -5.90 2.25
N LEU A 103 4.11 -6.16 2.42
CA LEU A 103 3.60 -7.05 3.47
C LEU A 103 3.99 -8.52 3.25
N ASN A 104 4.10 -8.95 2.00
CA ASN A 104 4.56 -10.30 1.66
C ASN A 104 5.98 -10.58 2.17
N GLU A 105 6.84 -9.56 2.24
CA GLU A 105 8.18 -9.68 2.83
C GLU A 105 8.14 -9.71 4.37
N ILE A 106 7.18 -8.99 4.97
CA ILE A 106 7.06 -8.86 6.43
C ILE A 106 6.40 -10.09 7.07
N LEU A 107 5.32 -10.60 6.48
CA LEU A 107 4.50 -11.66 7.06
C LEU A 107 5.18 -13.04 7.01
N GLY A 108 6.18 -13.23 6.14
CA GLY A 108 6.90 -14.49 6.00
C GLY A 108 6.01 -15.67 5.59
N GLU A 109 6.47 -16.89 5.88
CA GLU A 109 5.69 -18.10 5.63
C GLU A 109 4.62 -18.31 6.72
N LYS A 110 3.38 -18.47 6.27
CA LYS A 110 2.20 -18.70 7.09
C LYS A 110 1.24 -19.62 6.33
N ASP A 111 0.29 -20.20 7.07
CA ASP A 111 -0.86 -20.88 6.47
C ASP A 111 -1.55 -19.97 5.43
N PRO A 112 -1.94 -20.48 4.24
CA PRO A 112 -2.48 -19.66 3.15
C PRO A 112 -3.71 -18.82 3.55
N GLU A 113 -4.62 -19.36 4.36
CA GLU A 113 -5.83 -18.65 4.77
C GLU A 113 -5.50 -17.52 5.75
N LYS A 114 -4.60 -17.79 6.71
CA LYS A 114 -4.09 -16.78 7.64
C LYS A 114 -3.31 -15.69 6.91
N ARG A 115 -2.47 -16.08 5.96
CA ARG A 115 -1.66 -15.15 5.16
C ARG A 115 -2.55 -14.23 4.34
N LEU A 116 -3.55 -14.78 3.66
CA LEU A 116 -4.52 -14.00 2.91
C LEU A 116 -5.22 -12.99 3.82
N ALA A 117 -5.76 -13.44 4.95
CA ALA A 117 -6.48 -12.58 5.87
C ALA A 117 -5.62 -11.41 6.41
N LEU A 118 -4.40 -11.73 6.85
CA LEU A 118 -3.45 -10.74 7.35
C LEU A 118 -3.03 -9.75 6.25
N SER A 119 -2.69 -10.26 5.08
CA SER A 119 -2.22 -9.46 3.94
C SER A 119 -3.29 -8.46 3.51
N GLU A 120 -4.54 -8.90 3.36
CA GLU A 120 -5.67 -8.06 2.93
C GLU A 120 -6.01 -6.96 3.94
N ILE A 121 -6.12 -7.29 5.23
CA ILE A 121 -6.40 -6.29 6.26
C ILE A 121 -5.27 -5.25 6.34
N LEU A 122 -4.02 -5.71 6.41
CA LEU A 122 -2.89 -4.80 6.57
C LEU A 122 -2.63 -3.97 5.31
N ALA A 123 -2.87 -4.51 4.11
CA ALA A 123 -2.70 -3.78 2.86
C ALA A 123 -3.68 -2.60 2.79
N ARG A 124 -4.95 -2.84 3.15
CA ARG A 124 -5.98 -1.79 3.21
C ARG A 124 -5.69 -0.72 4.26
N PHE A 125 -5.10 -1.10 5.39
CA PHE A 125 -4.66 -0.13 6.40
C PHE A 125 -3.52 0.74 5.89
N LEU A 126 -2.49 0.14 5.29
CA LEU A 126 -1.39 0.88 4.67
C LEU A 126 -1.90 1.79 3.55
N GLU A 127 -2.77 1.27 2.69
CA GLU A 127 -3.36 2.01 1.59
C GLU A 127 -4.14 3.22 2.07
N ARG A 128 -4.95 3.08 3.13
CA ARG A 128 -5.68 4.19 3.73
C ARG A 128 -4.74 5.24 4.32
N VAL A 129 -3.68 4.82 5.01
CA VAL A 129 -2.66 5.73 5.57
C VAL A 129 -1.97 6.49 4.45
N VAL A 130 -1.40 5.78 3.46
CA VAL A 130 -0.66 6.37 2.34
C VAL A 130 -1.56 7.30 1.53
N SER A 131 -2.79 6.89 1.23
CA SER A 131 -3.74 7.74 0.49
C SER A 131 -4.10 9.00 1.29
N SER A 132 -4.23 8.89 2.62
CA SER A 132 -4.50 10.04 3.49
C SER A 132 -3.32 11.02 3.55
N GLU A 133 -2.09 10.53 3.57
CA GLU A 133 -0.88 11.36 3.52
C GLU A 133 -0.72 12.03 2.15
N LEU A 134 -0.85 11.26 1.06
CA LEU A 134 -0.80 11.80 -0.29
C LEU A 134 -1.86 12.86 -0.54
N MET A 135 -3.09 12.68 -0.02
CA MET A 135 -4.14 13.70 -0.14
C MET A 135 -3.82 15.00 0.61
N LYS A 136 -3.06 14.94 1.70
CA LYS A 136 -2.62 16.14 2.43
C LYS A 136 -1.47 16.85 1.70
N GLU A 137 -0.55 16.11 1.13
CA GLU A 137 0.64 16.65 0.47
C GLU A 137 0.37 17.13 -0.95
N LYS A 138 -0.40 16.35 -1.72
CA LYS A 138 -0.68 16.57 -3.16
C LYS A 138 -2.12 16.19 -3.49
N PRO A 139 -3.11 17.03 -3.13
CA PRO A 139 -4.51 16.75 -3.40
C PRO A 139 -4.75 16.48 -4.89
N SER A 140 -5.42 15.37 -5.19
CA SER A 140 -5.79 14.99 -6.55
C SER A 140 -7.13 14.28 -6.53
N ARG A 141 -7.97 14.55 -7.54
CA ARG A 141 -9.25 13.84 -7.72
C ARG A 141 -9.08 12.32 -7.93
N LEU A 142 -7.87 11.88 -8.29
CA LEU A 142 -7.53 10.48 -8.54
C LEU A 142 -7.10 9.73 -7.27
N ILE A 143 -6.85 10.46 -6.18
CA ILE A 143 -6.48 9.85 -4.90
C ILE A 143 -7.74 9.82 -4.05
N THR A 144 -8.20 8.61 -3.74
CA THR A 144 -9.41 8.39 -2.93
C THR A 144 -9.00 7.76 -1.60
N VAL A 145 -9.52 8.31 -0.50
CA VAL A 145 -9.39 7.71 0.83
C VAL A 145 -10.70 7.01 1.14
N GLU A 146 -10.74 5.71 0.88
CA GLU A 146 -11.94 4.90 1.12
C GLU A 146 -12.29 4.83 2.60
N SER A 147 -13.58 4.88 2.94
CA SER A 147 -14.03 4.71 4.33
C SER A 147 -13.71 3.30 4.85
N LEU A 148 -13.60 3.16 6.17
CA LEU A 148 -13.37 1.86 6.80
C LEU A 148 -14.54 0.91 6.54
N GLU A 149 -15.76 1.43 6.42
CA GLU A 149 -16.95 0.69 6.05
C GLU A 149 -16.81 0.09 4.65
N LYS A 150 -16.40 0.89 3.66
CA LYS A 150 -16.22 0.42 2.28
C LYS A 150 -15.12 -0.64 2.19
N GLN A 151 -13.97 -0.39 2.82
CA GLN A 151 -12.88 -1.38 2.86
C GLN A 151 -13.35 -2.69 3.54
N PHE A 152 -14.15 -2.60 4.60
CA PHE A 152 -14.72 -3.77 5.27
C PHE A 152 -15.73 -4.52 4.40
N GLU A 153 -16.59 -3.82 3.65
CA GLU A 153 -17.50 -4.43 2.68
C GLU A 153 -16.74 -5.22 1.61
N GLU A 154 -15.64 -4.68 1.09
CA GLU A 154 -14.80 -5.39 0.12
C GLU A 154 -14.13 -6.63 0.70
N LEU A 155 -13.72 -6.60 1.98
CA LEU A 155 -13.22 -7.79 2.68
C LEU A 155 -14.27 -8.91 2.71
N GLN A 156 -15.57 -8.60 2.80
CA GLN A 156 -16.62 -9.63 2.74
C GLN A 156 -16.70 -10.36 1.38
N GLY A 157 -16.01 -9.86 0.36
CA GLY A 157 -15.79 -10.57 -0.91
C GLY A 157 -15.00 -11.87 -0.75
N TYR A 158 -14.09 -11.95 0.22
CA TYR A 158 -13.26 -13.14 0.43
C TYR A 158 -13.93 -14.14 1.36
N SER A 159 -13.82 -15.42 1.00
CA SER A 159 -14.48 -16.51 1.74
C SER A 159 -14.00 -16.65 3.20
N VAL A 160 -12.75 -16.26 3.49
CA VAL A 160 -12.17 -16.30 4.84
C VAL A 160 -12.90 -15.37 5.80
N PHE A 161 -13.32 -14.17 5.35
CA PHE A 161 -14.00 -13.21 6.22
C PHE A 161 -15.49 -13.54 6.39
N ARG A 162 -16.16 -14.06 5.35
CA ARG A 162 -17.59 -14.43 5.41
C ARG A 162 -17.93 -15.49 6.46
N LYS A 163 -16.97 -16.33 6.84
CA LYS A 163 -17.16 -17.43 7.79
C LYS A 163 -16.96 -17.02 9.26
N THR A 164 -16.71 -15.74 9.52
CA THR A 164 -16.34 -15.23 10.83
C THR A 164 -17.42 -14.31 11.40
N ASN A 165 -17.39 -14.07 12.72
CA ASN A 165 -18.21 -13.04 13.36
C ASN A 165 -17.53 -11.66 13.30
N PHE A 166 -16.59 -11.46 12.37
CA PHE A 166 -15.83 -10.24 12.21
C PHE A 166 -16.74 -9.09 11.80
N THR A 167 -16.72 -7.99 12.56
CA THR A 167 -17.56 -6.83 12.31
C THR A 167 -16.74 -5.61 11.86
N VAL A 168 -17.43 -4.62 11.28
CA VAL A 168 -16.81 -3.34 10.94
C VAL A 168 -16.24 -2.62 12.19
N ASN A 169 -16.81 -2.85 13.37
CA ASN A 169 -16.28 -2.28 14.61
C ASN A 169 -14.96 -2.95 15.04
N ASP A 170 -14.81 -4.25 14.79
CA ASP A 170 -13.54 -4.93 15.02
C ASP A 170 -12.49 -4.44 14.04
N TYR A 171 -12.85 -4.27 12.76
CA TYR A 171 -11.97 -3.69 11.75
C TYR A 171 -11.50 -2.27 12.12
N LYS A 172 -12.39 -1.42 12.64
CA LYS A 172 -12.05 -0.08 13.15
C LYS A 172 -11.05 -0.14 14.31
N LYS A 173 -11.27 -1.01 15.30
CA LYS A 173 -10.34 -1.20 16.43
C LYS A 173 -8.97 -1.68 15.97
N LEU A 174 -8.93 -2.61 15.02
CA LEU A 174 -7.68 -3.09 14.42
C LEU A 174 -6.93 -1.95 13.71
N PHE A 175 -7.65 -1.08 12.99
CA PHE A 175 -7.07 0.09 12.34
C PHE A 175 -6.53 1.11 13.35
N GLU A 176 -7.27 1.38 14.44
CA GLU A 176 -6.82 2.25 15.53
C GLU A 176 -5.55 1.73 16.18
N MET A 177 -5.49 0.42 16.47
CA MET A 177 -4.28 -0.22 17.00
C MET A 177 -3.11 -0.12 16.02
N PHE A 178 -3.34 -0.39 14.73
CA PHE A 178 -2.33 -0.29 13.68
C PHE A 178 -1.75 1.12 13.59
N THR A 179 -2.62 2.13 13.53
CA THR A 179 -2.22 3.54 13.42
C THR A 179 -1.55 4.07 14.68
N ALA A 180 -1.93 3.59 15.87
CA ALA A 180 -1.23 3.91 17.11
C ALA A 180 0.23 3.43 17.08
N TYR A 181 0.47 2.17 16.68
CA TYR A 181 1.83 1.65 16.56
C TYR A 181 2.64 2.34 15.46
N LEU A 182 1.99 2.74 14.36
CA LEU A 182 2.62 3.51 13.30
C LEU A 182 3.04 4.90 13.82
N ALA A 183 2.18 5.62 14.52
CA ALA A 183 2.46 6.95 15.07
C ALA A 183 3.60 6.93 16.09
N GLU A 184 3.76 5.85 16.84
CA GLU A 184 4.88 5.65 17.77
C GLU A 184 6.19 5.21 17.08
N GLY A 185 6.17 4.95 15.77
CA GLY A 185 7.33 4.38 15.06
C GLY A 185 7.63 2.93 15.42
N LYS A 186 6.70 2.22 16.07
CA LYS A 186 6.89 0.86 16.61
C LYS A 186 6.11 -0.21 15.84
N LEU A 187 5.66 0.09 14.62
CA LEU A 187 4.87 -0.83 13.81
C LEU A 187 5.59 -2.18 13.61
N LYS A 188 6.89 -2.14 13.26
CA LYS A 188 7.68 -3.35 13.03
C LYS A 188 7.82 -4.23 14.29
N GLU A 189 8.06 -3.61 15.44
CA GLU A 189 8.23 -4.30 16.73
C GLU A 189 6.93 -4.94 17.22
N ASN A 190 5.79 -4.35 16.85
CA ASN A 190 4.48 -4.79 17.30
C ASN A 190 3.69 -5.56 16.22
N MET A 191 4.29 -5.84 15.05
CA MET A 191 3.62 -6.58 13.98
C MET A 191 3.07 -7.92 14.47
N GLY A 192 3.85 -8.68 15.26
CA GLY A 192 3.38 -9.94 15.83
C GLY A 192 2.21 -9.80 16.81
N LYS A 193 2.00 -8.63 17.43
CA LYS A 193 0.81 -8.37 18.25
C LYS A 193 -0.40 -8.06 17.36
N ILE A 194 -0.19 -7.25 16.32
CA ILE A 194 -1.23 -6.92 15.34
C ILE A 194 -1.73 -8.20 14.66
N GLU A 195 -0.81 -9.06 14.20
CA GLU A 195 -1.15 -10.35 13.61
C GLU A 195 -1.99 -11.22 14.55
N LYS A 196 -1.59 -11.33 15.83
CA LYS A 196 -2.33 -12.12 16.82
C LYS A 196 -3.74 -11.58 17.04
N GLU A 197 -3.91 -10.27 17.11
CA GLU A 197 -5.23 -9.66 17.31
C GLU A 197 -6.13 -9.90 16.09
N ILE A 198 -5.61 -9.70 14.87
CA ILE A 198 -6.35 -9.99 13.64
C ILE A 198 -6.81 -11.45 13.63
N LEU A 199 -5.89 -12.39 13.85
CA LEU A 199 -6.22 -13.82 13.85
C LEU A 199 -7.20 -14.19 14.97
N SER A 200 -7.09 -13.54 16.13
CA SER A 200 -8.00 -13.76 17.26
C SER A 200 -9.43 -13.33 16.92
N VAL A 201 -9.60 -12.14 16.36
CA VAL A 201 -10.90 -11.60 15.93
C VAL A 201 -11.52 -12.48 14.85
N LEU A 202 -10.70 -12.98 13.92
CA LEU A 202 -11.14 -13.88 12.84
C LEU A 202 -11.33 -15.34 13.30
N LYS A 203 -10.84 -15.70 14.49
CA LYS A 203 -10.80 -17.07 15.02
C LYS A 203 -10.04 -18.05 14.12
N LEU A 204 -8.90 -17.62 13.59
CA LEU A 204 -8.02 -18.39 12.68
C LEU A 204 -6.76 -18.94 13.36
#